data_AF-A0A7J6Q301-F1
#
_entry.id   AF-A0A7J6Q301-F1
#
_cell.length_a   1.000
_cell.length_b   1.000
_cell.length_c   1.000
_cell.angle_alpha   90.00
_cell.angle_beta   90.00
_cell.angle_gamma   90.00
#
_symmetry.space_group_name_H-M   'P 1'
#
loop_
_entity.id
_entity.type
_entity.pdbx_description
1 polymer ?
#
loop_
_entity_poly.entity_id
_entity_poly.type
_entity_poly.pdbx_seq_one_letter_code
_entity_poly.pdbx_strand_id
1 'polypeptide(L)'
;MPWGIAEKALHWLETAGQASVTIREDRGFFEISCQDAEYLPSITYFMEGLNGEEVPLEIPSTSYVYKKTEAICILAITFGDRWIIGLPALIGHYFLYDWQNARIGFAKVSV
;
A
#
# COMPACT_ATOMS: atom_id res chain seq x y z
N MET A 1 4.69 -0.27 7.87
CA MET A 1 4.81 1.18 8.09
C MET A 1 5.16 1.44 9.55
N PRO A 2 5.84 2.55 9.93
CA PRO A 2 6.10 2.87 11.33
C PRO A 2 4.82 3.15 12.14
N TRP A 3 4.79 2.79 13.43
CA TRP A 3 3.67 3.10 14.32
C TRP A 3 3.37 4.60 14.43
N GLY A 4 4.39 5.45 14.37
CA GLY A 4 4.23 6.91 14.51
C GLY A 4 3.39 7.58 13.41
N ILE A 5 3.07 6.87 12.32
CA ILE A 5 2.20 7.37 11.25
C ILE A 5 0.88 6.62 11.15
N ALA A 6 0.60 5.65 12.02
CA ALA A 6 -0.52 4.73 11.88
C ALA A 6 -1.87 5.47 11.81
N GLU A 7 -2.14 6.33 12.78
CA GLU A 7 -3.37 7.12 12.84
C GLU A 7 -3.57 7.97 11.58
N LYS A 8 -2.52 8.69 11.15
CA LYS A 8 -2.57 9.54 9.95
C LYS A 8 -2.77 8.73 8.67
N ALA A 9 -2.09 7.60 8.55
CA ALA A 9 -2.18 6.73 7.38
C ALA A 9 -3.57 6.09 7.28
N LEU A 10 -4.12 5.59 8.40
CA LEU A 10 -5.47 5.04 8.45
C LEU A 10 -6.52 6.10 8.14
N HIS A 11 -6.44 7.26 8.79
CA HIS A 11 -7.37 8.36 8.53
C HIS A 11 -7.33 8.81 7.06
N TRP A 12 -6.13 8.86 6.46
CA TRP A 12 -5.98 9.17 5.05
C TRP A 12 -6.64 8.10 4.17
N LEU A 13 -6.44 6.80 4.45
CA LEU A 13 -7.10 5.72 3.70
C LEU A 13 -8.63 5.79 3.81
N GLU A 14 -9.16 6.19 4.96
CA GLU A 14 -10.60 6.33 5.21
C GLU A 14 -11.24 7.50 4.45
N THR A 15 -10.45 8.50 4.02
CA THR A 15 -10.99 9.79 3.55
C THR A 15 -10.51 10.22 2.17
N ALA A 16 -9.38 9.71 1.68
CA ALA A 16 -8.79 10.13 0.41
C ALA A 16 -9.41 9.45 -0.83
N GLY A 17 -10.29 8.47 -0.60
CA GLY A 17 -11.03 7.76 -1.63
C GLY A 17 -12.15 8.57 -2.29
N GLN A 18 -12.90 7.90 -3.18
CA GLN A 18 -14.11 8.50 -3.80
C GLN A 18 -15.26 8.67 -2.80
N ALA A 19 -15.30 7.82 -1.77
CA ALA A 19 -16.23 7.88 -0.66
C ALA A 19 -15.48 7.57 0.64
N SER A 20 -15.98 8.09 1.76
CA SER A 20 -15.42 7.75 3.07
C SER A 20 -15.76 6.32 3.43
N VAL A 21 -14.79 5.63 4.02
CA VAL A 21 -14.93 4.23 4.46
C VAL A 21 -14.59 4.11 5.93
N THR A 22 -14.96 2.99 6.55
CA THR A 22 -14.58 2.69 7.94
C THR A 22 -13.60 1.52 7.97
N ILE A 23 -12.42 1.75 8.53
CA ILE A 23 -11.43 0.71 8.76
C ILE A 23 -11.47 0.32 10.24
N ARG A 24 -11.50 -0.98 10.54
CA ARG A 24 -11.50 -1.48 11.92
C ARG A 24 -10.33 -2.41 12.14
N GLU A 25 -9.66 -2.27 13.27
CA GLU A 25 -8.66 -3.25 13.69
C GLU A 25 -9.34 -4.45 14.35
N ASP A 26 -9.10 -5.65 13.84
CA ASP A 26 -9.49 -6.93 14.44
C ASP A 26 -8.28 -7.86 14.51
N ARG A 27 -7.86 -8.24 15.73
CA ARG A 27 -6.77 -9.20 15.99
C ARG A 27 -5.48 -8.90 15.21
N GLY A 28 -5.14 -7.61 15.08
CA GLY A 28 -3.93 -7.15 14.39
C GLY A 28 -4.06 -7.04 12.87
N PHE A 29 -5.26 -7.19 12.32
CA PHE A 29 -5.59 -6.93 10.91
C PHE A 29 -6.49 -5.71 10.79
N PHE A 30 -6.38 -4.98 9.69
CA PHE A 30 -7.29 -3.90 9.36
C PHE A 30 -8.37 -4.42 8.41
N GLU A 31 -9.62 -4.39 8.84
CA GLU A 31 -10.78 -4.89 8.12
C GLU A 31 -11.63 -3.74 7.58
N ILE A 32 -12.26 -3.99 6.44
CA ILE A 32 -13.19 -3.11 5.75
C ILE A 32 -14.32 -3.95 5.13
N SER A 33 -15.49 -3.36 4.91
CA SER A 33 -16.51 -3.95 4.03
C SER A 33 -15.94 -4.16 2.63
N CYS A 34 -16.13 -5.34 2.04
CA CYS A 34 -15.70 -5.57 0.66
C CYS A 34 -16.43 -4.69 -0.36
N GLN A 35 -17.64 -4.21 -0.03
CA GLN A 35 -18.35 -3.24 -0.88
C GLN A 35 -17.66 -1.87 -0.85
N ASP A 36 -17.18 -1.45 0.32
CA ASP A 36 -16.53 -0.15 0.48
C ASP A 36 -15.09 -0.16 -0.03
N ALA A 37 -14.47 -1.34 -0.15
CA ALA A 37 -13.08 -1.48 -0.58
C ALA A 37 -12.81 -0.94 -2.00
N GLU A 38 -13.84 -0.83 -2.85
CA GLU A 38 -13.72 -0.21 -4.17
C GLU A 38 -13.40 1.30 -4.12
N TYR A 39 -13.74 1.96 -3.00
CA TYR A 39 -13.51 3.39 -2.81
C TYR A 39 -12.11 3.72 -2.28
N LEU A 40 -11.33 2.71 -1.87
CA LEU A 40 -9.99 2.91 -1.32
C LEU A 40 -9.03 3.49 -2.38
N PRO A 41 -8.17 4.46 -2.00
CA PRO A 41 -7.26 5.12 -2.94
C PRO A 41 -6.04 4.25 -3.30
N SER A 42 -5.35 4.52 -4.42
CA SER A 42 -3.98 4.00 -4.60
C SER A 42 -3.04 4.63 -3.56
N ILE A 43 -2.10 3.84 -3.00
CA ILE A 43 -1.03 4.35 -2.13
C ILE A 43 0.19 4.68 -2.98
N THR A 44 0.68 5.92 -2.93
CA THR A 44 1.92 6.29 -3.64
C THR A 44 3.05 6.52 -2.64
N TYR A 45 4.13 5.76 -2.78
CA TYR A 45 5.39 6.02 -2.08
C TYR A 45 6.33 6.80 -3.00
N PHE A 46 6.85 7.93 -2.53
CA PHE A 46 7.85 8.70 -3.25
C PHE A 46 9.24 8.24 -2.81
N MET A 47 9.92 7.52 -3.72
CA MET A 47 11.25 6.96 -3.47
C MET A 47 12.34 7.93 -3.90
N GLU A 48 13.47 7.93 -3.21
CA GLU A 48 14.64 8.72 -3.61
C GLU A 48 15.29 8.13 -4.87
N GLY A 49 15.33 8.92 -5.94
CA GLY A 49 16.00 8.60 -7.19
C GLY A 49 17.47 9.02 -7.19
N LEU A 50 18.24 8.51 -8.17
CA LEU A 50 19.70 8.67 -8.23
C LEU A 50 20.19 10.13 -8.33
N ASN A 51 19.34 11.05 -8.77
CA ASN A 51 19.66 12.48 -8.88
C ASN A 51 18.91 13.35 -7.86
N GLY A 52 18.42 12.75 -6.76
CA GLY A 52 17.56 13.44 -5.79
C GLY A 52 16.13 13.70 -6.28
N GLU A 53 15.78 13.11 -7.43
CA GLU A 53 14.43 13.13 -7.99
C GLU A 53 13.50 12.16 -7.27
N GLU A 54 12.23 12.52 -7.09
CA GLU A 54 11.24 11.62 -6.49
C GLU A 54 10.71 10.65 -7.54
N VAL A 55 10.84 9.35 -7.30
CA VAL A 55 10.32 8.29 -8.17
C VAL A 55 9.06 7.70 -7.54
N PRO A 56 7.86 7.91 -8.12
CA PRO A 56 6.62 7.44 -7.53
C PRO A 56 6.43 5.93 -7.74
N LEU A 57 6.30 5.19 -6.65
CA LEU A 57 5.84 3.81 -6.62
C LEU A 57 4.37 3.78 -6.20
N GLU A 58 3.48 3.58 -7.18
CA GLU A 58 2.04 3.51 -6.96
C GLU A 58 1.60 2.07 -6.67
N ILE A 59 0.85 1.87 -5.59
CA ILE A 59 0.26 0.60 -5.20
C ILE A 59 -1.27 0.73 -5.32
N PRO A 60 -1.90 0.07 -6.31
CA PRO A 60 -3.34 0.17 -6.47
C PRO A 60 -4.07 -0.51 -5.31
N SER A 61 -5.28 -0.05 -4.99
CA SER A 61 -6.10 -0.61 -3.92
C SER A 61 -6.33 -2.11 -4.06
N THR A 62 -6.52 -2.58 -5.29
CA THR A 62 -6.65 -4.01 -5.61
C THR A 62 -5.46 -4.87 -5.22
N SER A 63 -4.27 -4.28 -5.02
CA SER A 63 -3.05 -5.02 -4.62
C SER A 63 -2.87 -5.12 -3.10
N TYR A 64 -3.52 -4.25 -2.32
CA TYR A 64 -3.45 -4.30 -0.86
C TYR A 64 -4.78 -4.67 -0.18
N VAL A 65 -5.83 -4.97 -0.94
CA VAL A 65 -7.11 -5.48 -0.43
C VAL A 65 -7.20 -6.99 -0.67
N TYR A 66 -7.47 -7.75 0.38
CA TYR A 66 -7.65 -9.20 0.30
C TYR A 66 -9.03 -9.62 0.82
N LYS A 67 -9.76 -10.43 0.03
CA LYS A 67 -11.09 -10.92 0.43
C LYS A 67 -10.96 -12.04 1.47
N LYS A 68 -11.41 -11.78 2.71
CA LYS A 68 -11.47 -12.78 3.80
C LYS A 68 -12.76 -13.59 3.72
N THR A 69 -13.89 -12.91 3.51
CA THR A 69 -15.22 -13.51 3.30
C THR A 69 -15.97 -12.71 2.22
N GLU A 70 -17.21 -13.09 1.91
CA GLU A 70 -18.06 -12.33 0.99
C GLU A 70 -18.31 -10.88 1.44
N ALA A 71 -18.31 -10.61 2.75
CA ALA A 71 -18.61 -9.29 3.30
C ALA A 71 -17.36 -8.54 3.80
N ILE A 72 -16.31 -9.27 4.20
CA ILE A 72 -15.16 -8.69 4.91
C ILE A 72 -13.90 -8.82 4.06
N CYS A 73 -13.24 -7.69 3.87
CA CYS A 73 -11.95 -7.56 3.22
C CYS A 73 -10.90 -7.11 4.25
N ILE A 74 -9.68 -7.60 4.12
CA ILE A 74 -8.52 -7.26 4.96
C ILE A 74 -7.56 -6.40 4.14
N LEU A 75 -6.99 -5.38 4.76
CA LEU A 75 -5.91 -4.59 4.18
C LEU A 75 -4.56 -5.25 4.50
N ALA A 76 -3.75 -5.49 3.48
CA ALA A 76 -2.37 -5.98 3.57
C ALA A 76 -1.41 -4.86 4.02
N ILE A 77 -1.78 -4.18 5.10
CA ILE A 77 -1.07 -3.05 5.70
C ILE A 77 -0.78 -3.41 7.15
N THR A 78 0.46 -3.19 7.57
CA THR A 78 0.90 -3.45 8.95
C THR A 78 1.71 -2.29 9.49
N PHE A 79 1.61 -2.07 10.79
CA PHE A 79 2.41 -1.09 11.52
C PHE A 79 3.44 -1.79 12.43
N GLY A 80 4.64 -1.22 12.51
CA GLY A 80 5.78 -1.80 13.22
C GLY A 80 6.89 -0.77 13.42
N ASP A 81 8.12 -1.23 13.67
CA ASP A 81 9.25 -0.34 13.96
C ASP A 81 10.02 0.10 12.71
N ARG A 82 9.68 -0.43 11.53
CA ARG A 82 10.41 -0.20 10.28
C ARG A 82 9.47 0.02 9.10
N TRP A 83 10.01 0.69 8.09
CA TRP A 83 9.41 0.70 6.75
C TRP A 83 9.67 -0.65 6.06
N ILE A 84 8.60 -1.25 5.56
CA ILE A 84 8.66 -2.48 4.76
C ILE A 84 7.73 -2.25 3.58
N ILE A 85 8.29 -2.33 2.37
CA ILE A 85 7.54 -2.38 1.12
C ILE A 85 7.32 -3.86 0.80
N GLY A 86 6.11 -4.34 1.08
CA GLY A 86 5.76 -5.76 1.02
C GLY A 86 5.19 -6.19 -0.33
N LEU A 87 4.64 -7.41 -0.34
CA LEU A 87 4.04 -8.03 -1.52
C LEU A 87 3.07 -7.13 -2.31
N PRO A 88 2.19 -6.31 -1.70
CA PRO A 88 1.30 -5.43 -2.46
C PRO A 88 2.01 -4.54 -3.47
N ALA A 89 3.22 -4.07 -3.16
CA ALA A 89 4.00 -3.22 -4.06
C ALA A 89 4.62 -3.99 -5.24
N LEU A 90 4.80 -5.30 -5.11
CA LEU A 90 5.36 -6.17 -6.15
C LEU A 90 4.31 -6.53 -7.20
N ILE A 91 3.03 -6.52 -6.84
CA ILE A 91 1.94 -6.85 -7.76
C ILE A 91 1.86 -5.77 -8.84
N GLY A 92 1.87 -6.18 -10.11
CA GLY A 92 1.84 -5.26 -11.25
C GLY A 92 3.14 -4.50 -11.51
N HIS A 93 4.22 -4.84 -10.81
CA HIS A 93 5.52 -4.17 -10.94
C HIS A 93 6.66 -5.17 -11.18
N TYR A 94 7.62 -4.77 -12.01
CA TYR A 94 8.89 -5.45 -12.15
C TYR A 94 9.93 -4.73 -11.29
N PHE A 95 10.68 -5.48 -10.48
CA PHE A 95 11.77 -4.96 -9.65
C PHE A 95 13.10 -5.54 -10.10
N LEU A 96 14.08 -4.66 -10.34
CA LEU A 96 15.46 -5.00 -10.65
C LEU A 96 16.35 -4.63 -9.45
N TYR A 97 16.91 -5.65 -8.81
CA TYR A 97 17.87 -5.49 -7.72
C TYR A 97 19.28 -5.43 -8.29
N ASP A 98 19.79 -4.22 -8.51
CA ASP A 98 21.13 -3.96 -9.03
C ASP A 98 22.11 -3.76 -7.88
N TRP A 99 22.56 -4.89 -7.32
CA TRP A 99 23.50 -4.92 -6.20
C TRP A 99 24.85 -4.28 -6.52
N GLN A 100 25.28 -4.33 -7.79
CA GLN A 100 26.55 -3.77 -8.22
C GLN A 100 26.56 -2.24 -8.10
N ASN A 101 25.42 -1.59 -8.36
CA ASN A 101 25.26 -0.14 -8.28
C ASN A 101 24.45 0.32 -7.06
N ALA A 102 24.22 -0.57 -6.09
CA ALA A 102 23.48 -0.30 -4.84
C ALA A 102 22.12 0.39 -5.07
N ARG A 103 21.36 -0.05 -6.09
CA ARG A 103 20.07 0.56 -6.46
C ARG A 103 19.01 -0.49 -6.75
N ILE A 104 17.76 -0.07 -6.62
CA ILE A 104 16.59 -0.86 -6.99
C ILE A 104 15.85 -0.09 -8.09
N GLY A 105 15.73 -0.69 -9.27
CA GLY A 105 14.87 -0.18 -10.34
C GLY A 105 13.48 -0.79 -10.24
N PHE A 106 12.45 -0.03 -10.58
CA PHE A 106 11.10 -0.56 -10.70
C PHE A 106 10.36 0.05 -11.88
N ALA A 107 9.45 -0.74 -12.46
CA ALA A 107 8.58 -0.31 -13.55
C ALA A 107 7.22 -0.99 -13.44
N LYS A 108 6.16 -0.32 -13.91
CA LYS A 108 4.85 -0.96 -14.09
C LYS A 108 4.97 -2.05 -15.15
N VAL A 109 4.36 -3.20 -14.92
CA VAL A 109 4.26 -4.26 -15.93
C VAL A 109 3.20 -3.85 -16.94
N SER A 110 3.58 -3.71 -18.20
CA SER A 110 2.63 -3.51 -19.29
C SER A 110 1.87 -4.82 -19.54
N VAL A 111 0.53 -4.75 -19.49
CA VAL A 111 -0.38 -5.82 -19.93
C VAL A 111 -0.92 -5.47 -21.31
#